data_AF-A0A366HIJ8-F1
#
_entry.id   AF-A0A366HIJ8-F1
#
_cell.length_a   1.000
_cell.length_b   1.000
_cell.length_c   1.000
_cell.angle_alpha   90.00
_cell.angle_beta   90.00
_cell.angle_gamma   90.00
#
_symmetry.space_group_name_H-M   'P 1'
#
loop_
_entity.id
_entity.type
_entity.pdbx_description
1 polymer ?
#
loop_
_entity_poly.entity_id
_entity_poly.type
_entity_poly.pdbx_seq_one_letter_code
_entity_poly.pdbx_strand_id
1 'polypeptide(L)' 'MKQSRFTDSQIMAILKQAEAGTPVPELCREHGMSSASFYKWRAKYVSVRPTHLEPESCS' A
#
# COMPACT_ATOMS: atom_id res chain seq x y z
N MET A 1 19.85 2.67 -12.99
CA MET A 1 18.63 2.89 -12.17
C MET A 1 17.43 2.54 -13.04
N LYS A 2 16.85 1.34 -12.93
CA LYS A 2 15.61 1.02 -13.65
C LYS A 2 14.52 1.94 -13.11
N GLN A 3 13.95 2.79 -13.94
CA GLN A 3 12.80 3.64 -13.58
C GLN A 3 11.69 2.72 -13.07
N SER A 4 11.56 2.59 -11.75
CA SER A 4 10.36 2.00 -11.15
C SER A 4 9.18 2.82 -11.66
N ARG A 5 8.18 2.15 -12.23
CA ARG A 5 6.99 2.80 -12.80
C ARG A 5 6.24 3.69 -11.81
N PHE A 6 6.52 3.53 -10.52
CA PHE A 6 5.97 4.30 -9.42
C PHE A 6 7.10 4.93 -8.61
N THR A 7 6.94 6.22 -8.31
CA THR A 7 7.83 6.97 -7.41
C THR A 7 7.54 6.62 -5.94
N ASP A 8 8.53 6.77 -5.05
CA ASP A 8 8.33 6.55 -3.61
C ASP A 8 7.16 7.38 -3.04
N SER A 9 6.97 8.61 -3.52
CA SER A 9 5.83 9.46 -3.13
C SER A 9 4.49 8.87 -3.55
N GLN A 10 4.38 8.32 -4.77
CA GLN A 10 3.16 7.63 -5.21
C GLN A 10 2.88 6.40 -4.35
N ILE A 11 3.91 5.61 -4.06
CA ILE A 11 3.79 4.41 -3.21
C ILE A 11 3.27 4.79 -1.82
N MET A 12 3.83 5.83 -1.20
CA MET A 12 3.37 6.29 0.11
C MET A 12 1.94 6.84 0.08
N ALA A 13 1.54 7.57 -0.96
CA ALA A 13 0.17 8.06 -1.12
C ALA A 13 -0.84 6.90 -1.20
N ILE A 14 -0.53 5.88 -2.00
CA ILE A 14 -1.35 4.68 -2.17
C ILE A 14 -1.47 3.89 -0.85
N LEU A 15 -0.35 3.68 -0.15
CA LEU A 15 -0.35 3.00 1.15
C LEU A 15 -1.20 3.76 2.18
N LYS A 16 -1.13 5.10 2.18
CA LYS A 16 -1.94 5.95 3.05
C LYS A 16 -3.43 5.89 2.71
N GLN A 17 -3.81 5.83 1.42
CA GLN A 17 -5.21 5.64 1.01
C GLN A 17 -5.75 4.28 1.48
N ALA A 18 -4.93 3.23 1.40
CA ALA A 18 -5.30 1.91 1.92
C ALA A 18 -5.43 1.91 3.46
N GLU A 19 -4.53 2.59 4.19
CA GLU A 19 -4.65 2.80 5.64
C GLU A 19 -5.89 3.63 6.01
N ALA A 20 -6.32 4.54 5.13
CA ALA A 20 -7.55 5.32 5.30
C ALA A 20 -8.85 4.53 5.02
N GLY A 21 -8.75 3.23 4.69
CA GLY A 21 -9.89 2.35 4.42
C GLY A 21 -10.25 2.19 2.94
N THR A 22 -9.40 2.67 2.01
CA THR A 22 -9.63 2.45 0.57
C THR A 22 -9.26 1.01 0.19
N PRO A 23 -10.16 0.24 -0.44
CA PRO A 23 -9.86 -1.13 -0.82
C PRO A 23 -8.78 -1.20 -1.91
N VAL A 24 -7.82 -2.11 -1.73
CA VAL A 24 -6.75 -2.41 -2.69
C VAL A 24 -7.23 -2.59 -4.15
N PRO A 25 -8.35 -3.29 -4.46
CA PRO A 25 -8.82 -3.41 -5.84
C PRO A 25 -9.18 -2.06 -6.49
N GLU A 26 -9.72 -1.09 -5.75
CA GLU A 26 -9.98 0.25 -6.29
C GLU A 26 -8.67 0.99 -6.56
N LEU A 27 -7.71 0.93 -5.63
CA LEU A 27 -6.38 1.51 -5.83
C LEU A 27 -5.67 0.90 -7.04
N CYS A 28 -5.79 -0.41 -7.25
CA CYS A 28 -5.24 -1.09 -8.41
C CYS A 28 -5.85 -0.58 -9.72
N ARG A 29 -7.16 -0.32 -9.74
CA ARG A 29 -7.88 0.17 -10.92
C ARG A 29 -7.59 1.64 -11.21
N GLU A 30 -7.56 2.48 -10.18
CA GLU A 30 -7.33 3.92 -10.28
C GLU A 30 -5.89 4.25 -10.67
N HIS A 31 -4.91 3.62 -10.01
CA HIS A 31 -3.48 3.89 -10.23
C HIS A 31 -2.84 2.97 -11.28
N GLY A 32 -3.60 2.05 -11.88
CA GLY A 32 -3.08 1.06 -12.84
C GLY A 32 -2.03 0.13 -12.23
N MET A 33 -2.16 -0.19 -10.93
CA MET A 33 -1.23 -1.03 -10.20
C MET A 33 -1.77 -2.45 -10.07
N SER A 34 -0.88 -3.41 -9.88
CA SER A 34 -1.27 -4.77 -9.50
C SER A 34 -1.24 -4.94 -7.98
N SER A 35 -2.17 -5.72 -7.45
CA SER A 35 -2.21 -6.08 -6.01
C SER A 35 -0.87 -6.63 -5.51
N ALA A 36 -0.16 -7.39 -6.34
CA ALA A 36 1.19 -7.88 -6.05
C ALA A 36 2.21 -6.75 -5.73
N SER A 37 2.14 -5.61 -6.42
CA SER A 37 3.00 -4.45 -6.15
C SER A 37 2.66 -3.81 -4.81
N PHE A 38 1.36 -3.69 -4.50
CA PHE A 38 0.90 -3.15 -3.23
C PHE A 38 1.42 -3.95 -2.03
N TYR A 39 1.33 -5.29 -2.05
CA TYR A 39 1.85 -6.12 -0.97
C TYR A 39 3.38 -6.04 -0.83
N LYS A 40 4.12 -5.92 -1.95
CA LYS A 40 5.57 -5.68 -1.91
C LYS A 40 5.90 -4.34 -1.24
N TRP A 41 5.12 -3.30 -1.49
CA TRP A 41 5.28 -2.01 -0.84
C TRP A 41 4.91 -2.06 0.65
N ARG A 42 3.80 -2.71 1.02
CA ARG A 42 3.47 -2.98 2.44
C ARG A 42 4.64 -3.66 3.14
N ALA A 43 5.19 -4.73 2.56
CA ALA A 43 6.33 -5.43 3.15
C ALA A 43 7.61 -4.58 3.26
N LYS A 44 7.82 -3.60 2.36
CA LYS A 44 9.02 -2.74 2.37
C LYS A 44 8.88 -1.50 3.26
N TYR A 45 7.72 -0.84 3.25
CA TYR A 45 7.49 0.46 3.91
C TYR A 45 6.70 0.34 5.22
N VAL A 46 5.90 -0.72 5.39
CA VAL A 46 5.16 -0.96 6.64
C VAL A 46 5.96 -1.84 7.62
N SER A 47 6.90 -2.68 7.14
CA SER A 47 7.81 -3.43 8.04
C SER A 47 8.79 -2.55 8.82
N VAL A 48 9.06 -1.33 8.36
CA VAL A 48 9.87 -0.34 9.09
C VAL A 48 9.07 0.46 10.12
N ARG A 49 7.78 0.18 10.29
CA ARG A 49 6.98 0.70 11.41
C ARG A 49 6.87 -0.37 12.50
N PRO A 50 7.57 -0.26 13.64
CA PRO A 50 7.26 -1.09 14.79
C PRO A 50 5.93 -0.63 15.37
N THR A 51 4.97 -1.56 15.39
CA THR A 51 3.82 -1.69 16.33
C THR A 51 3.04 -0.43 16.72
N HIS A 52 1.73 -0.40 16.43
CA HIS A 52 0.65 -0.45 17.45
C HIS A 52 -0.74 -0.16 16.81
N LEU A 53 -1.71 -1.06 17.09
CA LEU A 53 -3.19 -1.03 16.92
C LEU A 53 -3.75 -1.15 15.49
N GLU A 54 -4.71 -2.02 15.16
CA GLU A 54 -5.50 -3.05 15.85
C GLU A 54 -5.90 -4.08 14.77
N PRO A 55 -6.02 -5.38 15.08
CA PRO A 55 -6.68 -6.34 14.20
C PRO A 55 -8.16 -5.96 14.12
N GLU A 56 -8.62 -5.51 12.95
CA GLU A 56 -10.04 -5.47 12.63
C GLU A 56 -10.58 -6.90 12.82
N SER A 57 -11.17 -7.10 13.99
CA SER A 57 -11.98 -8.26 14.31
C SER A 57 -13.20 -8.19 13.39
N CYS A 58 -13.13 -8.91 12.28
CA CYS A 58 -14.33 -9.19 11.48
C CYS A 58 -15.18 -10.16 12.32
N SER A 59 -16.24 -9.62 12.95
CA SER A 59 -17.38 -10.40 13.44
C SER A 59 -18.16 -11.01 12.28
#